data_AF-A0A8J8DKD9-F1
#
_entry.id   AF-A0A8J8DKD9-F1
#
_cell.length_a   1.000
_cell.length_b   1.000
_cell.length_c   1.000
_cell.angle_alpha   90.00
_cell.angle_beta   90.00
_cell.angle_gamma   90.00
#
_symmetry.space_group_name_H-M   'P 1'
#
loop_
_entity.id
_entity.type
_entity.pdbx_description
1 polymer ?
#
loop_
_entity_poly.entity_id
_entity_poly.type
_entity_poly.pdbx_seq_one_letter_code
_entity_poly.pdbx_strand_id
1 'polypeptide(L)'
;MMQLFNSKLCALCKGRKLLCGRPTCPILERFRVVKSVERIVNRREIFGSSPPSIFVGEFGYPKVRIGPLVPPIEGNTSYLDNPLKWENKTINDILKYRSLLVMGETKANVKVSKSQRILSEIQELAMSIRPVDSEILLKRKPILKVLPNEFAPPIGPKAELLDFELTENPRIPRKTDYVVSDELKAEEAIMRLYTWGFDEYYIIRLLSAGLLGISKKLVPTRWSITAVQDTIGNHLRKEILKYDTINEFELYFYEFLGNRYAVLLMPESYAFELLEVWLKGSLFGSEEPQVIHDYEDWRGIKGYAEETTGAYYAARLSILEFLRNRERQARILVFREVTPKYYAPVGVWQIRLGVKKALENLVGRFSTLQEALNEIRKLLEHPLEKYLEKSWLLKMRKKQMTLDEFLKNF
;
A
#
# COMPACT_ATOMS: atom_id res chain seq x y z
N MET A 1 6.10 -22.45 7.81
CA MET A 1 5.23 -21.58 8.65
C MET A 1 6.12 -20.50 9.25
N MET A 2 6.17 -19.29 8.68
CA MET A 2 7.02 -18.20 9.18
C MET A 2 6.46 -17.71 10.53
N GLN A 3 7.18 -17.97 11.62
CA GLN A 3 6.80 -17.49 12.94
C GLN A 3 7.13 -15.99 13.05
N LEU A 4 6.11 -15.11 12.97
CA LEU A 4 6.26 -13.66 13.24
C LEU A 4 6.96 -13.38 14.57
N PHE A 5 6.73 -14.28 15.54
CA PHE A 5 7.35 -14.29 16.85
C PHE A 5 7.85 -15.70 17.12
N ASN A 6 9.16 -15.87 17.14
CA ASN A 6 9.74 -17.04 17.76
C ASN A 6 9.53 -16.91 19.28
N SER A 7 8.46 -17.52 19.80
CA SER A 7 8.02 -17.37 21.20
C SER A 7 9.13 -17.72 22.19
N LYS A 8 9.94 -18.74 21.89
CA LYS A 8 11.11 -19.14 22.69
C LYS A 8 12.19 -18.06 22.68
N LEU A 9 12.54 -17.53 21.50
CA LEU A 9 13.52 -16.46 21.34
C LEU A 9 13.05 -15.16 22.03
N CYS A 10 11.78 -14.78 21.85
CA CYS A 10 11.19 -13.60 22.47
C CYS A 10 11.16 -13.72 24.01
N ALA A 11 10.86 -14.90 24.56
CA ALA A 11 10.90 -15.16 25.99
C ALA A 11 12.32 -15.00 26.58
N LEU A 12 13.35 -15.45 25.86
CA LEU A 12 14.76 -15.27 26.25
C LEU A 12 15.23 -13.81 26.09
N CYS A 13 14.77 -13.14 25.03
CA CYS A 13 15.12 -11.77 24.68
C CYS A 13 14.50 -10.74 25.65
N LYS A 14 13.27 -11.01 26.12
CA LYS A 14 12.43 -10.10 26.94
C LYS A 14 12.35 -8.68 26.38
N GLY A 15 12.52 -8.54 25.06
CA GLY A 15 12.57 -7.28 24.33
C GLY A 15 13.78 -6.38 24.62
N ARG A 16 14.71 -6.79 25.48
CA ARG A 16 15.89 -5.98 25.86
C ARG A 16 17.19 -6.44 25.19
N LYS A 17 17.32 -7.73 24.90
CA LYS A 17 18.55 -8.32 24.36
C LYS A 17 18.66 -8.26 22.83
N LEU A 18 17.59 -7.84 22.14
CA LEU A 18 17.49 -7.75 20.68
C LEU A 18 17.98 -9.01 19.91
N LEU A 19 17.77 -10.19 20.48
CA LEU A 19 18.25 -11.48 19.91
C LEU A 19 17.71 -11.81 18.51
N CYS A 20 16.71 -11.07 18.02
CA CYS A 20 16.15 -11.22 16.67
C CYS A 20 16.86 -10.36 15.61
N GLY A 21 17.93 -9.64 15.97
CA GLY A 21 18.70 -8.79 15.05
C GLY A 21 18.04 -7.46 14.69
N ARG A 22 16.82 -7.19 15.17
CA ARG A 22 16.09 -5.93 14.94
C ARG A 22 16.68 -4.81 15.83
N PRO A 23 16.69 -3.55 15.35
CA PRO A 23 17.23 -2.43 16.11
C PRO A 23 16.42 -2.11 17.38
N THR A 24 15.13 -2.46 17.38
CA THR A 24 14.22 -2.29 18.53
C THR A 24 13.27 -3.48 18.61
N CYS A 25 12.66 -3.69 19.78
CA CYS A 25 11.64 -4.72 19.96
C CYS A 25 10.27 -4.21 19.49
N PRO A 26 9.66 -4.80 18.42
CA PRO A 26 8.38 -4.33 17.90
C PRO A 26 7.25 -4.35 18.94
N ILE A 27 7.26 -5.32 19.86
CA ILE A 27 6.26 -5.48 20.92
C ILE A 27 6.34 -4.30 21.89
N LEU A 28 7.55 -3.98 22.36
CA LEU A 28 7.75 -2.89 23.32
C LEU A 28 7.50 -1.53 22.69
N GLU A 29 7.89 -1.32 21.43
CA GLU A 29 7.60 -0.09 20.69
C GLU A 29 6.09 0.14 20.56
N ARG A 30 5.33 -0.87 20.13
CA ARG A 30 3.87 -0.77 20.08
C ARG A 30 3.27 -0.45 21.45
N PHE A 31 3.75 -1.09 22.52
CA PHE A 31 3.29 -0.80 23.88
C PHE A 31 3.61 0.64 24.31
N ARG A 32 4.79 1.18 23.95
CA ARG A 32 5.16 2.58 24.22
C ARG A 32 4.24 3.55 23.51
N VAL A 33 3.97 3.32 22.22
CA VAL A 33 3.04 4.13 21.43
C VAL A 33 1.65 4.09 22.04
N VAL A 34 1.14 2.90 22.35
CA VAL A 34 -0.16 2.69 23.02
C VAL A 34 -0.26 3.51 24.29
N LYS A 35 0.71 3.37 25.20
CA LYS A 35 0.73 4.09 26.47
C LYS A 35 0.78 5.60 26.28
N SER A 36 1.46 6.08 25.22
CA SER A 36 1.58 7.51 24.93
C SER A 36 0.25 8.15 24.49
N VAL A 37 -0.63 7.38 23.83
CA VAL A 37 -1.91 7.89 23.31
C VAL A 37 -3.10 7.50 24.19
N GLU A 38 -2.96 6.51 25.09
CA GLU A 38 -4.05 5.96 25.89
C GLU A 38 -4.85 7.04 26.63
N ARG A 39 -4.18 7.97 27.32
CA ARG A 39 -4.87 9.05 28.05
C ARG A 39 -5.71 9.97 27.16
N ILE A 40 -5.34 10.06 25.89
CA ILE A 40 -5.97 10.93 24.90
C ILE A 40 -7.21 10.24 24.32
N VAL A 41 -7.10 8.94 23.99
CA VAL A 41 -8.15 8.19 23.27
C VAL A 41 -9.10 7.38 24.18
N ASN A 42 -8.79 7.22 25.47
CA ASN A 42 -9.54 6.36 26.39
C ASN A 42 -10.82 7.02 26.94
N ARG A 43 -11.72 7.43 26.05
CA ARG A 43 -13.01 8.04 26.34
C ARG A 43 -14.11 7.39 25.50
N ARG A 44 -15.37 7.50 25.94
CA ARG A 44 -16.53 6.97 25.19
C ARG A 44 -17.01 7.94 24.12
N GLU A 45 -16.99 9.22 24.45
CA GLU A 45 -17.25 10.32 23.52
C GLU A 45 -15.91 10.84 23.01
N ILE A 46 -15.79 10.92 21.70
CA ILE A 46 -14.61 11.46 21.03
C ILE A 46 -15.10 12.50 20.04
N PHE A 47 -14.57 13.71 20.20
CA PHE A 47 -14.77 14.82 19.29
C PHE A 47 -13.44 15.21 18.66
N GLY A 48 -13.44 15.48 17.35
CA GLY A 48 -12.31 16.07 16.65
C GLY A 48 -12.42 15.96 15.15
N SER A 49 -11.44 16.51 14.43
CA SER A 49 -11.46 16.60 12.98
C SER A 49 -10.98 15.29 12.36
N SER A 50 -11.87 14.51 11.74
CA SER A 50 -11.47 13.28 11.03
C SER A 50 -10.73 13.62 9.72
N PRO A 51 -9.59 12.97 9.39
CA PRO A 51 -8.84 13.18 8.13
C PRO A 51 -9.48 12.46 6.92
N PRO A 52 -10.76 12.75 6.71
CA PRO A 52 -11.80 11.89 6.14
C PRO A 52 -11.45 10.41 6.05
N SER A 53 -11.26 9.77 7.19
CA SER A 53 -10.77 8.39 7.23
C SER A 53 -11.87 7.41 7.58
N ILE A 54 -11.97 6.33 6.80
CA ILE A 54 -12.90 5.24 7.05
C ILE A 54 -12.16 3.91 6.93
N PHE A 55 -12.69 2.88 7.56
CA PHE A 55 -12.18 1.52 7.41
C PHE A 55 -13.34 0.54 7.17
N VAL A 56 -13.18 -0.33 6.18
CA VAL A 56 -14.10 -1.44 5.88
C VAL A 56 -13.33 -2.75 6.01
N GLY A 57 -13.72 -3.57 6.98
CA GLY A 57 -13.11 -4.87 7.24
C GLY A 57 -13.61 -5.96 6.28
N GLU A 58 -12.79 -6.98 6.05
CA GLU A 58 -13.13 -8.14 5.22
C GLU A 58 -13.79 -9.30 6.01
N PHE A 59 -13.57 -9.34 7.33
CA PHE A 59 -14.09 -10.42 8.17
C PHE A 59 -15.62 -10.41 8.25
N GLY A 60 -16.24 -11.55 7.93
CA GLY A 60 -17.69 -11.72 7.96
C GLY A 60 -18.42 -11.33 6.67
N TYR A 61 -17.70 -11.05 5.58
CA TYR A 61 -18.28 -10.78 4.26
C TYR A 61 -19.37 -11.81 3.90
N PRO A 62 -20.58 -11.38 3.44
CA PRO A 62 -20.97 -10.04 2.98
C PRO A 62 -21.49 -9.09 4.08
N LYS A 63 -21.40 -9.45 5.38
CA LYS A 63 -21.73 -8.57 6.51
C LYS A 63 -20.42 -8.06 7.13
N VAL A 64 -19.97 -6.91 6.64
CA VAL A 64 -18.68 -6.32 6.99
C VAL A 64 -18.79 -5.39 8.19
N ARG A 65 -17.64 -5.11 8.80
CA ARG A 65 -17.50 -4.06 9.81
C ARG A 65 -17.03 -2.80 9.11
N ILE A 66 -17.69 -1.68 9.37
CA ILE A 66 -17.35 -0.36 8.83
C ILE A 66 -17.27 0.64 9.97
N GLY A 67 -16.44 1.66 9.84
CA GLY A 67 -16.39 2.74 10.82
C GLY A 67 -15.60 3.95 10.36
N PRO A 68 -15.99 5.16 10.80
CA PRO A 68 -15.14 6.34 10.68
C PRO A 68 -13.95 6.22 11.64
N LEU A 69 -12.89 6.95 11.32
CA LEU A 69 -11.67 7.08 12.11
C LEU A 69 -11.55 8.53 12.56
N VAL A 70 -11.82 8.78 13.84
CA VAL A 70 -11.88 10.13 14.43
C VAL A 70 -10.78 10.28 15.48
N PRO A 71 -9.87 11.27 15.34
CA PRO A 71 -8.93 11.60 16.39
C PRO A 71 -9.56 12.56 17.41
N PRO A 72 -9.19 12.49 18.70
CA PRO A 72 -9.54 13.50 19.70
C PRO A 72 -8.65 14.75 19.55
N ILE A 73 -8.59 15.30 18.34
CA ILE A 73 -7.76 16.44 17.94
C ILE A 73 -8.54 17.27 16.92
N GLU A 74 -8.62 18.58 17.13
CA GLU A 74 -9.28 19.51 16.24
C GLU A 74 -8.30 20.19 15.26
N GLY A 75 -8.81 20.68 14.14
CA GLY A 75 -8.07 21.41 13.12
C GLY A 75 -7.46 20.51 12.05
N ASN A 76 -6.23 20.82 11.62
CA ASN A 76 -5.64 20.14 10.47
C ASN A 76 -5.05 18.77 10.83
N THR A 77 -5.90 17.75 10.80
CA THR A 77 -5.52 16.35 11.06
C THR A 77 -5.13 15.57 9.81
N SER A 78 -5.08 16.19 8.63
CA SER A 78 -4.83 15.51 7.35
C SER A 78 -3.53 14.71 7.30
N TYR A 79 -2.54 15.03 8.14
CA TYR A 79 -1.30 14.28 8.27
C TYR A 79 -1.47 12.94 8.99
N LEU A 80 -2.58 12.72 9.70
CA LEU A 80 -2.81 11.51 10.45
C LEU A 80 -3.17 10.32 9.56
N ASP A 81 -3.70 10.54 8.35
CA ASP A 81 -4.06 9.53 7.34
C ASP A 81 -3.75 9.94 5.90
N ASN A 82 -2.53 10.40 5.66
CA ASN A 82 -2.12 10.73 4.29
C ASN A 82 -0.71 10.23 4.02
N PRO A 83 -0.57 9.08 3.34
CA PRO A 83 0.71 8.54 2.94
C PRO A 83 1.63 9.50 2.19
N LEU A 84 1.06 10.41 1.39
CA LEU A 84 1.84 11.41 0.64
C LEU A 84 2.53 12.42 1.57
N LYS A 85 2.11 12.54 2.83
CA LYS A 85 2.70 13.44 3.84
C LYS A 85 3.68 12.72 4.77
N TRP A 86 4.01 11.46 4.52
CA TRP A 86 4.82 10.62 5.43
C TRP A 86 6.23 10.33 4.94
N GLU A 87 6.68 10.96 3.86
CA GLU A 87 8.03 10.77 3.32
C GLU A 87 9.13 10.95 4.38
N ASN A 88 9.05 12.00 5.19
CA ASN A 88 10.05 12.31 6.21
C ASN A 88 9.67 11.81 7.60
N LYS A 89 8.81 10.79 7.70
CA LYS A 89 8.29 10.28 8.98
C LYS A 89 8.84 8.90 9.28
N THR A 90 9.14 8.65 10.54
CA THR A 90 9.64 7.35 10.99
C THR A 90 8.49 6.34 11.12
N ILE A 91 8.81 5.05 11.18
CA ILE A 91 7.83 4.00 11.50
C ILE A 91 7.09 4.34 12.80
N ASN A 92 7.80 4.83 13.82
CA ASN A 92 7.21 5.22 15.10
C ASN A 92 6.19 6.37 14.95
N ASP A 93 6.50 7.39 14.16
CA ASP A 93 5.57 8.50 13.88
C ASP A 93 4.27 7.99 13.25
N ILE A 94 4.40 7.09 12.27
CA ILE A 94 3.25 6.49 11.60
C ILE A 94 2.44 5.65 12.59
N LEU A 95 3.08 4.80 13.40
CA LEU A 95 2.40 4.04 14.45
C LEU A 95 1.62 4.98 15.39
N LYS A 96 2.21 6.12 15.78
CA LYS A 96 1.58 7.12 16.63
C LYS A 96 0.37 7.78 15.96
N TYR A 97 0.49 8.23 14.71
CA TYR A 97 -0.61 8.82 13.95
C TYR A 97 -1.81 7.88 13.86
N ARG A 98 -1.55 6.62 13.51
CA ARG A 98 -2.57 5.58 13.41
C ARG A 98 -3.23 5.25 14.76
N SER A 99 -2.46 5.29 15.84
CA SER A 99 -2.97 5.02 17.19
C SER A 99 -3.82 6.16 17.76
N LEU A 100 -3.77 7.35 17.17
CA LEU A 100 -4.65 8.47 17.54
C LEU A 100 -6.04 8.37 16.90
N LEU A 101 -6.19 7.59 15.84
CA LEU A 101 -7.45 7.48 15.09
C LEU A 101 -8.36 6.42 15.71
N VAL A 102 -9.37 6.87 16.44
CA VAL A 102 -10.34 5.98 17.09
C VAL A 102 -11.36 5.51 16.06
N MET A 103 -11.50 4.19 15.92
CA MET A 103 -12.47 3.56 15.04
C MET A 103 -13.77 3.27 15.78
N GLY A 104 -14.85 3.91 15.34
CA GLY A 104 -16.22 3.57 15.71
C GLY A 104 -16.78 2.47 14.83
N GLU A 105 -16.78 1.23 15.30
CA GLU A 105 -17.11 0.06 14.48
C GLU A 105 -18.61 -0.29 14.54
N THR A 106 -19.26 -0.33 13.37
CA THR A 106 -20.63 -0.85 13.18
C THR A 106 -20.65 -1.96 12.13
N LYS A 107 -21.71 -2.78 12.11
CA LYS A 107 -21.91 -3.86 11.12
C LYS A 107 -22.85 -3.39 10.03
N ALA A 108 -22.44 -3.56 8.78
CA ALA A 108 -23.27 -3.25 7.61
C ALA A 108 -23.28 -4.42 6.62
N ASN A 109 -24.39 -4.60 5.92
CA ASN A 109 -24.39 -5.42 4.72
C ASN A 109 -23.69 -4.64 3.60
N VAL A 110 -22.92 -5.32 2.75
CA VAL A 110 -22.23 -4.64 1.65
C VAL A 110 -23.17 -3.98 0.65
N LYS A 111 -24.40 -4.47 0.48
CA LYS A 111 -25.40 -3.81 -0.37
C LYS A 111 -25.90 -2.55 0.32
N VAL A 112 -25.66 -1.39 -0.30
CA VAL A 112 -26.02 -0.06 0.21
C VAL A 112 -27.54 0.23 0.13
N SER A 113 -28.37 -0.79 -0.15
CA SER A 113 -29.79 -0.64 -0.52
C SER A 113 -30.74 -0.27 0.64
N LYS A 114 -30.23 -0.01 1.85
CA LYS A 114 -30.98 0.57 2.97
C LYS A 114 -30.07 1.53 3.72
N SER A 115 -30.23 2.82 3.44
CA SER A 115 -29.48 3.88 4.13
C SER A 115 -29.88 3.89 5.61
N GLN A 116 -28.97 3.43 6.47
CA GLN A 116 -28.98 3.77 7.89
C GLN A 116 -28.28 5.12 8.01
N ARG A 117 -28.82 6.08 8.77
CA ARG A 117 -28.25 7.43 8.94
C ARG A 117 -26.72 7.43 9.04
N ILE A 118 -26.17 6.59 9.93
CA ILE A 118 -24.73 6.43 10.16
C ILE A 118 -23.95 6.09 8.88
N LEU A 119 -24.49 5.24 7.99
CA LEU A 119 -23.82 4.90 6.74
C LEU A 119 -23.74 6.09 5.78
N SER A 120 -24.80 6.90 5.70
CA SER A 120 -24.82 8.13 4.89
C SER A 120 -23.74 9.09 5.36
N GLU A 121 -23.63 9.29 6.67
CA GLU A 121 -22.62 10.19 7.23
C GLU A 121 -21.19 9.69 7.03
N ILE A 122 -20.96 8.37 7.16
CA ILE A 122 -19.65 7.77 6.84
C ILE A 122 -19.31 7.97 5.36
N GLN A 123 -20.30 7.89 4.48
CA GLN A 123 -20.13 8.13 3.04
C GLN A 123 -19.86 9.60 2.71
N GLU A 124 -20.56 10.53 3.37
CA GLU A 124 -20.31 11.96 3.26
C GLU A 124 -18.92 12.35 3.76
N LEU A 125 -18.49 11.78 4.90
CA LEU A 125 -17.11 11.90 5.38
C LEU A 125 -16.12 11.42 4.31
N ALA A 126 -16.37 10.24 3.72
CA ALA A 126 -15.47 9.65 2.72
C ALA A 126 -15.30 10.52 1.46
N MET A 127 -16.30 11.31 1.10
CA MET A 127 -16.27 12.25 -0.03
C MET A 127 -15.53 13.56 0.27
N SER A 128 -15.23 13.86 1.53
CA SER A 128 -14.53 15.09 1.87
C SER A 128 -13.06 15.04 1.43
N ILE A 129 -12.53 16.16 0.92
CA ILE A 129 -11.09 16.35 0.67
C ILE A 129 -10.36 17.07 1.80
N ARG A 130 -11.07 17.46 2.87
CA ARG A 130 -10.51 18.16 4.04
C ARG A 130 -10.92 17.46 5.32
N PRO A 131 -10.14 17.64 6.41
CA PRO A 131 -10.61 17.25 7.73
C PRO A 131 -12.01 17.81 8.01
N VAL A 132 -12.85 17.01 8.67
CA VAL A 132 -14.23 17.38 9.00
C VAL A 132 -14.42 17.13 10.49
N ASP A 133 -14.92 18.13 11.21
CA ASP A 133 -15.26 17.94 12.63
C ASP A 133 -16.34 16.88 12.79
N SER A 134 -16.10 15.96 13.72
CA SER A 134 -16.90 14.76 13.89
C SER A 134 -16.99 14.36 15.34
N GLU A 135 -18.15 13.84 15.72
CA GLU A 135 -18.40 13.27 17.03
C GLU A 135 -18.72 11.79 16.91
N ILE A 136 -18.09 10.95 17.73
CA ILE A 136 -18.45 9.53 17.88
C ILE A 136 -18.83 9.23 19.33
N LEU A 137 -19.95 8.53 19.50
CA LEU A 137 -20.37 7.95 20.77
C LEU A 137 -20.14 6.44 20.74
N LEU A 138 -19.33 5.95 21.68
CA LEU A 138 -18.96 4.54 21.77
C LEU A 138 -19.68 3.84 22.94
N LYS A 139 -20.05 2.57 22.71
CA LYS A 139 -20.69 1.72 23.74
C LYS A 139 -19.80 1.50 24.96
N ARG A 140 -18.49 1.45 24.74
CA ARG A 140 -17.46 1.31 25.76
C ARG A 140 -16.21 2.06 25.31
N LYS A 141 -15.30 2.31 26.25
CA LYS A 141 -14.01 2.91 25.91
C LYS A 141 -13.28 2.05 24.87
N PRO A 142 -12.63 2.65 23.87
CA PRO A 142 -11.99 1.92 22.79
C PRO A 142 -10.80 1.12 23.33
N ILE A 143 -10.68 -0.12 22.85
CA ILE A 143 -9.60 -1.01 23.27
C ILE A 143 -8.46 -0.87 22.28
N LEU A 144 -7.31 -0.44 22.76
CA LEU A 144 -6.09 -0.43 21.96
C LEU A 144 -5.40 -1.80 22.07
N LYS A 145 -5.69 -2.67 21.11
CA LYS A 145 -5.06 -4.00 21.08
C LYS A 145 -3.63 -3.89 20.57
N VAL A 146 -2.67 -4.35 21.37
CA VAL A 146 -1.24 -4.48 20.98
C VAL A 146 -1.02 -5.70 20.06
N LEU A 147 -2.09 -6.40 19.65
CA LEU A 147 -1.95 -7.68 18.95
C LEU A 147 -1.21 -7.52 17.61
N PRO A 148 -0.30 -8.46 17.30
CA PRO A 148 0.30 -8.51 15.98
C PRO A 148 -0.75 -8.97 14.99
N ASN A 149 -1.15 -8.08 14.07
CA ASN A 149 -1.82 -8.51 12.86
C ASN A 149 -0.90 -8.24 11.67
N GLU A 150 -0.93 -9.18 10.73
CA GLU A 150 0.19 -9.53 9.85
C GLU A 150 0.29 -8.63 8.61
N PHE A 151 -0.76 -7.92 8.21
CA PHE A 151 -0.76 -7.24 6.91
C PHE A 151 -1.47 -5.87 6.86
N ALA A 152 -2.09 -5.43 7.96
CA ALA A 152 -2.76 -4.14 8.00
C ALA A 152 -1.87 -3.09 8.68
N PRO A 153 -1.93 -1.81 8.28
CA PRO A 153 -1.47 -0.71 9.12
C PRO A 153 -2.04 -0.92 10.53
N PRO A 154 -1.34 -0.49 11.60
CA PRO A 154 -1.89 -0.55 12.94
C PRO A 154 -3.28 0.11 12.94
N ILE A 155 -4.34 -0.68 13.14
CA ILE A 155 -5.68 -0.13 13.29
C ILE A 155 -5.69 0.52 14.67
N GLY A 156 -6.14 1.77 14.72
CA GLY A 156 -6.22 2.51 15.96
C GLY A 156 -7.20 1.91 16.98
N PRO A 157 -7.37 2.56 18.13
CA PRO A 157 -8.28 2.11 19.19
C PRO A 157 -9.68 1.90 18.62
N LYS A 158 -10.36 0.81 19.00
CA LYS A 158 -11.72 0.56 18.47
C LYS A 158 -12.74 0.13 19.51
N ALA A 159 -13.98 0.53 19.29
CA ALA A 159 -15.16 0.11 20.04
C ALA A 159 -16.40 0.09 19.15
N GLU A 160 -17.47 -0.53 19.65
CA GLU A 160 -18.77 -0.55 18.98
C GLU A 160 -19.37 0.87 18.97
N LEU A 161 -19.74 1.32 17.77
CA LEU A 161 -20.34 2.63 17.53
C LEU A 161 -21.81 2.64 17.95
N LEU A 162 -22.20 3.60 18.78
CA LEU A 162 -23.60 3.89 19.09
C LEU A 162 -24.12 5.02 18.22
N ASP A 163 -23.32 6.08 18.07
CA ASP A 163 -23.69 7.25 17.29
C ASP A 163 -22.46 7.86 16.60
N PHE A 164 -22.67 8.46 15.44
CA PHE A 164 -21.71 9.24 14.68
C PHE A 164 -22.43 10.44 14.08
N GLU A 165 -21.85 11.62 14.25
CA GLU A 165 -22.32 12.87 13.68
C GLU A 165 -21.17 13.66 13.03
N LEU A 166 -21.40 14.18 11.82
CA LEU A 166 -20.58 15.23 11.24
C LEU A 166 -21.05 16.60 11.76
N THR A 167 -20.22 17.26 12.57
CA THR A 167 -20.56 18.57 13.15
C THR A 167 -20.18 19.75 12.25
N GLU A 168 -19.55 19.46 11.12
CA GLU A 168 -19.19 20.40 10.07
C GLU A 168 -19.58 19.83 8.69
N ASN A 169 -19.96 20.71 7.75
CA ASN A 169 -20.22 20.30 6.38
C ASN A 169 -18.93 19.81 5.67
N PRO A 170 -18.91 18.58 5.12
CA PRO A 170 -17.76 18.07 4.39
C PRO A 170 -17.51 18.88 3.11
N ARG A 171 -16.23 19.07 2.75
CA ARG A 171 -15.87 19.71 1.48
C ARG A 171 -15.82 18.68 0.36
N ILE A 172 -16.92 18.53 -0.38
CA ILE A 172 -17.05 17.59 -1.49
C ILE A 172 -16.76 18.30 -2.83
N PRO A 173 -15.81 17.83 -3.63
CA PRO A 173 -15.57 18.34 -4.98
C PRO A 173 -16.75 18.04 -5.92
N ARG A 174 -17.15 19.00 -6.76
CA ARG A 174 -18.24 18.81 -7.77
C ARG A 174 -18.03 17.61 -8.68
N LYS A 175 -16.77 17.35 -9.06
CA LYS A 175 -16.40 16.19 -9.88
C LYS A 175 -16.67 14.86 -9.16
N THR A 176 -16.46 14.81 -7.84
CA THR A 176 -16.79 13.64 -7.03
C THR A 176 -18.29 13.44 -6.95
N ASP A 177 -19.02 14.50 -6.60
CA ASP A 177 -20.48 14.45 -6.51
C ASP A 177 -21.13 13.97 -7.81
N TYR A 178 -20.64 14.46 -8.95
CA TYR A 178 -21.04 13.99 -10.28
C TYR A 178 -20.77 12.49 -10.48
N VAL A 179 -19.56 12.01 -10.21
CA VAL A 179 -19.21 10.57 -10.40
C VAL A 179 -20.00 9.66 -9.46
N VAL A 180 -20.28 10.11 -8.24
CA VAL A 180 -21.06 9.35 -7.27
C VAL A 180 -22.52 9.30 -7.68
N SER A 181 -23.06 10.37 -8.27
CA SER A 181 -24.48 10.42 -8.66
C SER A 181 -24.77 9.75 -10.00
N ASP A 182 -23.76 9.59 -10.87
CA ASP A 182 -23.90 9.04 -12.22
C ASP A 182 -23.88 7.49 -12.24
N GLU A 183 -24.46 6.88 -13.28
CA GLU A 183 -24.56 5.42 -13.45
C GLU A 183 -23.33 4.82 -14.13
N LEU A 184 -22.15 5.13 -13.58
CA LEU A 184 -20.87 4.69 -14.14
C LEU A 184 -20.48 3.28 -13.66
N LYS A 185 -19.84 2.50 -14.52
CA LYS A 185 -19.10 1.30 -14.08
C LYS A 185 -17.97 1.74 -13.13
N ALA A 186 -17.65 0.90 -12.14
CA ALA A 186 -16.62 1.24 -11.15
C ALA A 186 -15.26 1.54 -11.80
N GLU A 187 -14.88 0.76 -12.84
CA GLU A 187 -13.65 0.97 -13.61
C GLU A 187 -13.61 2.37 -14.26
N GLU A 188 -14.72 2.79 -14.86
CA GLU A 188 -14.84 4.10 -15.50
C GLU A 188 -14.79 5.24 -14.49
N ALA A 189 -15.51 5.09 -13.36
CA ALA A 189 -15.50 6.05 -12.27
C ALA A 189 -14.08 6.25 -11.70
N ILE A 190 -13.35 5.16 -11.47
CA ILE A 190 -11.95 5.18 -11.02
C ILE A 190 -11.08 5.95 -12.02
N MET A 191 -11.17 5.63 -13.31
CA MET A 191 -10.35 6.27 -14.33
C MET A 191 -10.69 7.75 -14.55
N ARG A 192 -11.97 8.15 -14.48
CA ARG A 192 -12.37 9.57 -14.54
C ARG A 192 -11.79 10.36 -13.37
N LEU A 193 -11.90 9.85 -12.14
CA LEU A 193 -11.34 10.52 -10.97
C LEU A 193 -9.81 10.62 -11.07
N TYR A 194 -9.14 9.54 -11.46
CA TYR A 194 -7.69 9.52 -11.65
C TYR A 194 -7.23 10.54 -12.71
N THR A 195 -7.87 10.56 -13.88
CA THR A 195 -7.53 11.51 -14.97
C THR A 195 -7.82 12.95 -14.62
N TRP A 196 -8.78 13.22 -13.73
CA TRP A 196 -9.03 14.56 -13.19
C TRP A 196 -8.05 15.01 -12.10
N GLY A 197 -7.07 14.17 -11.74
CA GLY A 197 -6.01 14.50 -10.80
C GLY A 197 -6.35 14.22 -9.33
N PHE A 198 -7.39 13.43 -9.04
CA PHE A 198 -7.62 12.96 -7.68
C PHE A 198 -6.57 11.93 -7.28
N ASP A 199 -6.11 12.00 -6.03
CA ASP A 199 -5.12 11.05 -5.53
C ASP A 199 -5.72 9.63 -5.40
N GLU A 200 -4.85 8.61 -5.54
CA GLU A 200 -5.29 7.22 -5.49
C GLU A 200 -5.96 6.85 -4.16
N TYR A 201 -5.53 7.44 -3.05
CA TYR A 201 -6.06 7.12 -1.71
C TYR A 201 -7.48 7.65 -1.54
N TYR A 202 -7.79 8.81 -2.13
CA TYR A 202 -9.14 9.34 -2.25
C TYR A 202 -10.04 8.39 -3.04
N ILE A 203 -9.59 7.90 -4.20
CA ILE A 203 -10.37 6.98 -5.04
C ILE A 203 -10.60 5.63 -4.33
N ILE A 204 -9.56 5.09 -3.67
CA ILE A 204 -9.65 3.88 -2.82
C ILE A 204 -10.70 4.05 -1.73
N ARG A 205 -10.71 5.22 -1.08
CA ARG A 205 -11.68 5.54 -0.03
C ARG A 205 -13.11 5.57 -0.57
N LEU A 206 -13.35 6.22 -1.71
CA LEU A 206 -14.68 6.25 -2.34
C LEU A 206 -15.16 4.86 -2.74
N LEU A 207 -14.28 4.03 -3.32
CA LEU A 207 -14.62 2.65 -3.66
C LEU A 207 -14.95 1.83 -2.41
N SER A 208 -14.14 1.97 -1.34
CA SER A 208 -14.35 1.25 -0.09
C SER A 208 -15.66 1.63 0.60
N ALA A 209 -16.01 2.92 0.56
CA ALA A 209 -17.29 3.47 1.03
C ALA A 209 -18.51 3.03 0.19
N GLY A 210 -18.28 2.29 -0.90
CA GLY A 210 -19.33 1.85 -1.81
C GLY A 210 -19.98 2.99 -2.59
N LEU A 211 -19.21 4.03 -2.92
CA LEU A 211 -19.70 5.20 -3.65
C LEU A 211 -19.51 5.09 -5.17
N LEU A 212 -18.68 4.15 -5.63
CA LEU A 212 -18.35 3.97 -7.05
C LEU A 212 -19.00 2.71 -7.62
N GLY A 213 -19.50 2.82 -8.86
CA GLY A 213 -20.09 1.71 -9.62
C GLY A 213 -21.62 1.67 -9.62
N ILE A 214 -22.20 1.14 -10.69
CA ILE A 214 -23.66 0.96 -10.87
C ILE A 214 -24.29 0.22 -9.68
N SER A 215 -23.68 -0.90 -9.27
CA SER A 215 -24.09 -1.64 -8.08
C SER A 215 -23.20 -1.27 -6.90
N LYS A 216 -23.48 -0.11 -6.31
CA LYS A 216 -22.79 0.43 -5.12
C LYS A 216 -22.76 -0.60 -3.98
N LYS A 217 -21.55 -1.03 -3.63
CA LYS A 217 -21.29 -1.99 -2.55
C LYS A 217 -20.12 -1.56 -1.71
N LEU A 218 -20.20 -1.73 -0.40
CA LEU A 218 -19.03 -1.60 0.47
C LEU A 218 -17.98 -2.64 0.05
N VAL A 219 -16.76 -2.18 -0.17
CA VAL A 219 -15.62 -3.02 -0.53
C VAL A 219 -14.61 -2.95 0.62
N PRO A 220 -14.13 -4.09 1.15
CA PRO A 220 -13.06 -4.09 2.13
C PRO A 220 -11.89 -3.21 1.69
N THR A 221 -11.31 -2.45 2.62
CA THR A 221 -10.29 -1.45 2.29
C THR A 221 -9.08 -2.08 1.60
N ARG A 222 -8.68 -3.29 2.01
CA ARG A 222 -7.60 -4.05 1.36
C ARG A 222 -7.92 -4.36 -0.11
N TRP A 223 -9.13 -4.82 -0.40
CA TRP A 223 -9.55 -5.15 -1.76
C TRP A 223 -9.69 -3.89 -2.62
N SER A 224 -10.14 -2.78 -2.01
CA SER A 224 -10.25 -1.49 -2.68
C SER A 224 -8.89 -0.95 -3.12
N ILE A 225 -7.85 -1.09 -2.29
CA ILE A 225 -6.47 -0.74 -2.66
C ILE A 225 -6.05 -1.48 -3.92
N THR A 226 -6.16 -2.81 -3.92
CA THR A 226 -5.78 -3.64 -5.06
C THR A 226 -6.63 -3.34 -6.31
N ALA A 227 -7.96 -3.23 -6.16
CA ALA A 227 -8.86 -2.99 -7.28
C ALA A 227 -8.59 -1.66 -7.98
N VAL A 228 -8.37 -0.58 -7.22
CA VAL A 228 -8.05 0.73 -7.80
C VAL A 228 -6.68 0.70 -8.46
N GLN A 229 -5.66 0.17 -7.78
CA GLN A 229 -4.29 0.15 -8.33
C GLN A 229 -4.19 -0.72 -9.58
N ASP A 230 -4.86 -1.87 -9.61
CA ASP A 230 -4.89 -2.73 -10.78
C ASP A 230 -5.67 -2.12 -11.94
N THR A 231 -6.82 -1.49 -11.66
CA THR A 231 -7.60 -0.77 -12.68
C THR A 231 -6.77 0.31 -13.36
N ILE A 232 -6.16 1.20 -12.57
CA ILE A 232 -5.31 2.28 -13.09
C ILE A 232 -4.11 1.67 -13.83
N GLY A 233 -3.42 0.70 -13.22
CA GLY A 233 -2.26 0.06 -13.82
C GLY A 233 -2.57 -0.62 -15.16
N ASN A 234 -3.70 -1.30 -15.28
CA ASN A 234 -4.12 -1.92 -16.55
C ASN A 234 -4.42 -0.90 -17.64
N HIS A 235 -4.98 0.26 -17.28
CA HIS A 235 -5.17 1.35 -18.23
C HIS A 235 -3.82 1.92 -18.70
N LEU A 236 -2.94 2.26 -17.76
CA LEU A 236 -1.61 2.81 -18.06
C LEU A 236 -0.77 1.83 -18.88
N ARG A 237 -0.82 0.53 -18.57
CA ARG A 237 -0.13 -0.51 -19.35
C ARG A 237 -0.53 -0.47 -20.83
N LYS A 238 -1.83 -0.41 -21.12
CA LYS A 238 -2.35 -0.35 -22.50
C LYS A 238 -1.94 0.93 -23.23
N GLU A 239 -1.75 2.01 -22.48
CA GLU A 239 -1.24 3.29 -23.00
C GLU A 239 0.25 3.17 -23.33
N ILE A 240 1.09 2.75 -22.38
CA ILE A 240 2.54 2.70 -22.57
C ILE A 240 3.01 1.69 -23.62
N LEU A 241 2.24 0.62 -23.86
CA LEU A 241 2.54 -0.36 -24.90
C LEU A 241 2.60 0.24 -26.31
N LYS A 242 2.05 1.45 -26.50
CA LYS A 242 2.07 2.21 -27.76
C LYS A 242 3.30 3.10 -27.92
N TYR A 243 4.08 3.30 -26.85
CA TYR A 243 5.26 4.15 -26.87
C TYR A 243 6.50 3.37 -27.29
N ASP A 244 7.56 4.09 -27.68
CA ASP A 244 8.84 3.48 -27.98
C ASP A 244 9.52 2.95 -26.72
N THR A 245 10.38 1.94 -26.89
CA THR A 245 11.20 1.43 -25.80
C THR A 245 12.25 2.47 -25.37
N ILE A 246 12.72 2.39 -24.12
CA ILE A 246 13.96 3.08 -23.74
C ILE A 246 15.15 2.56 -24.56
N ASN A 247 16.26 3.31 -24.55
CA ASN A 247 17.42 3.02 -25.40
C ASN A 247 18.49 2.15 -24.72
N GLU A 248 18.59 2.23 -23.40
CA GLU A 248 19.67 1.65 -22.61
C GLU A 248 19.13 1.03 -21.32
N PHE A 249 19.95 0.24 -20.64
CA PHE A 249 19.59 -0.31 -19.34
C PHE A 249 19.73 0.78 -18.29
N GLU A 250 18.67 1.08 -17.54
CA GLU A 250 18.68 2.11 -16.50
C GLU A 250 18.48 1.47 -15.13
N LEU A 251 19.38 1.72 -14.19
CA LEU A 251 19.27 1.25 -12.82
C LEU A 251 18.97 2.41 -11.87
N TYR A 252 17.98 2.20 -11.03
CA TYR A 252 17.49 3.14 -10.04
C TYR A 252 17.56 2.50 -8.65
N PHE A 253 17.89 3.27 -7.62
CA PHE A 253 17.99 2.73 -6.27
C PHE A 253 17.60 3.72 -5.18
N TYR A 254 16.86 3.25 -4.18
CA TYR A 254 16.62 4.03 -2.97
C TYR A 254 16.31 3.16 -1.75
N GLU A 255 16.74 3.63 -0.57
CA GLU A 255 16.35 3.03 0.71
C GLU A 255 15.23 3.86 1.35
N PHE A 256 14.11 3.22 1.70
CA PHE A 256 12.98 3.89 2.34
C PHE A 256 12.36 3.03 3.43
N LEU A 257 12.21 3.60 4.63
CA LEU A 257 11.61 2.92 5.80
C LEU A 257 12.12 1.50 6.04
N GLY A 258 13.43 1.28 5.89
CA GLY A 258 14.04 -0.04 6.08
C GLY A 258 13.75 -1.04 4.97
N ASN A 259 13.31 -0.57 3.80
CA ASN A 259 13.21 -1.34 2.57
C ASN A 259 14.22 -0.79 1.57
N ARG A 260 14.84 -1.67 0.79
CA ARG A 260 15.68 -1.30 -0.36
C ARG A 260 14.92 -1.57 -1.63
N TYR A 261 14.95 -0.63 -2.56
CA TYR A 261 14.31 -0.75 -3.86
C TYR A 261 15.37 -0.54 -4.93
N ALA A 262 15.69 -1.59 -5.69
CA ALA A 262 16.43 -1.46 -6.94
C ALA A 262 15.46 -1.69 -8.11
N VAL A 263 15.39 -0.76 -9.04
CA VAL A 263 14.52 -0.87 -10.22
C VAL A 263 15.39 -0.86 -11.46
N LEU A 264 15.36 -1.96 -12.22
CA LEU A 264 16.04 -2.08 -13.50
C LEU A 264 15.02 -1.94 -14.62
N LEU A 265 15.21 -0.93 -15.47
CA LEU A 265 14.49 -0.78 -16.72
C LEU A 265 15.38 -1.28 -17.87
N MET A 266 14.83 -2.11 -18.73
CA MET A 266 15.51 -2.71 -19.88
C MET A 266 14.90 -2.19 -21.18
N PRO A 267 15.70 -1.98 -22.24
CA PRO A 267 15.26 -1.47 -23.55
C PRO A 267 14.52 -2.54 -24.37
N GLU A 268 13.42 -3.06 -23.81
CA GLU A 268 12.61 -4.13 -24.37
C GLU A 268 11.12 -3.84 -24.16
N SER A 269 10.25 -4.54 -24.89
CA SER A 269 8.80 -4.40 -24.73
C SER A 269 8.35 -4.71 -23.31
N TYR A 270 7.29 -4.01 -22.88
CA TYR A 270 6.78 -4.08 -21.52
C TYR A 270 6.56 -5.52 -21.03
N ALA A 271 7.17 -5.81 -19.90
CA ALA A 271 6.83 -6.88 -18.98
C ALA A 271 7.31 -6.45 -17.59
N PHE A 272 6.69 -6.94 -16.53
CA PHE A 272 6.97 -6.49 -15.18
C PHE A 272 7.16 -7.69 -14.25
N GLU A 273 8.20 -7.65 -13.42
CA GLU A 273 8.42 -8.63 -12.36
C GLU A 273 8.88 -7.92 -11.08
N LEU A 274 8.23 -8.25 -9.98
CA LEU A 274 8.68 -7.89 -8.63
C LEU A 274 9.30 -9.12 -7.98
N LEU A 275 10.57 -9.01 -7.62
CA LEU A 275 11.28 -9.94 -6.77
C LEU A 275 11.41 -9.35 -5.36
N GLU A 276 10.87 -10.04 -4.37
CA GLU A 276 10.89 -9.59 -2.98
C GLU A 276 11.59 -10.61 -2.09
N VAL A 277 12.39 -10.12 -1.14
CA VAL A 277 12.97 -10.94 -0.08
C VAL A 277 12.80 -10.27 1.28
N TRP A 278 12.46 -11.07 2.28
CA TRP A 278 12.50 -10.66 3.68
C TRP A 278 13.84 -11.12 4.27
N LEU A 279 14.77 -10.19 4.46
CA LEU A 279 16.11 -10.50 4.97
C LEU A 279 16.05 -11.13 6.37
N LYS A 280 17.14 -11.81 6.74
CA LYS A 280 17.27 -12.43 8.06
C LYS A 280 17.09 -11.39 9.16
N GLY A 281 16.24 -11.68 10.15
CA GLY A 281 15.90 -10.77 11.24
C GLY A 281 14.77 -9.78 10.93
N SER A 282 14.32 -9.67 9.68
CA SER A 282 13.14 -8.87 9.31
C SER A 282 11.86 -9.39 9.94
N LEU A 283 10.79 -8.60 9.87
CA LEU A 283 9.52 -8.93 10.54
C LEU A 283 9.00 -10.33 10.17
N PHE A 284 9.08 -10.67 8.90
CA PHE A 284 8.78 -11.98 8.34
C PHE A 284 10.03 -12.67 7.77
N GLY A 285 11.24 -12.33 8.24
CA GLY A 285 12.46 -12.99 7.77
C GLY A 285 12.55 -14.44 8.26
N SER A 286 13.03 -15.34 7.40
CA SER A 286 13.48 -16.68 7.79
C SER A 286 14.99 -16.70 8.05
N GLU A 287 15.48 -17.77 8.70
CA GLU A 287 16.94 -17.99 8.84
C GLU A 287 17.63 -18.09 7.46
N GLU A 288 16.94 -18.69 6.49
CA GLU A 288 17.31 -18.72 5.08
C GLU A 288 16.27 -17.93 4.28
N PRO A 289 16.53 -16.64 3.99
CA PRO A 289 15.63 -15.82 3.20
C PRO A 289 15.38 -16.42 1.81
N GLN A 290 14.11 -16.45 1.40
CA GLN A 290 13.69 -16.96 0.09
C GLN A 290 13.19 -15.80 -0.77
N VAL A 291 13.55 -15.80 -2.05
CA VAL A 291 13.04 -14.84 -3.02
C VAL A 291 11.65 -15.28 -3.47
N ILE A 292 10.67 -14.43 -3.21
CA ILE A 292 9.30 -14.54 -3.72
C ILE A 292 9.10 -13.61 -4.90
N HIS A 293 8.16 -13.93 -5.79
CA HIS A 293 7.90 -13.08 -6.95
C HIS A 293 6.48 -13.09 -7.47
N ASP A 294 6.11 -12.02 -8.16
CA ASP A 294 4.95 -11.98 -9.04
C ASP A 294 5.36 -11.25 -10.33
N TYR A 295 4.79 -11.68 -11.46
CA TYR A 295 5.17 -11.17 -12.78
C TYR A 295 3.98 -11.07 -13.72
N GLU A 296 4.14 -10.26 -14.76
CA GLU A 296 3.26 -10.20 -15.92
C GLU A 296 4.03 -9.98 -17.22
N ASP A 297 3.47 -10.47 -18.32
CA ASP A 297 3.90 -10.13 -19.67
C ASP A 297 3.13 -8.90 -20.20
N TRP A 298 3.32 -8.60 -21.48
CA TRP A 298 2.63 -7.52 -22.18
C TRP A 298 1.10 -7.65 -22.17
N ARG A 299 0.52 -8.81 -21.84
CA ARG A 299 -0.94 -9.04 -21.75
C ARG A 299 -1.51 -8.65 -20.39
N GLY A 300 -0.65 -8.54 -19.38
CA GLY A 300 -1.00 -8.30 -17.99
C GLY A 300 -1.02 -9.58 -17.15
N ILE A 301 -1.15 -9.44 -15.84
CA ILE A 301 -1.19 -10.57 -14.91
C ILE A 301 -2.39 -11.50 -15.19
N LYS A 302 -2.16 -12.81 -15.11
CA LYS A 302 -3.24 -13.81 -15.17
C LYS A 302 -3.73 -14.09 -13.76
N GLY A 303 -4.97 -13.74 -13.47
CA GLY A 303 -5.55 -13.92 -12.12
C GLY A 303 -5.14 -12.80 -11.17
N TYR A 304 -4.54 -13.15 -10.04
CA TYR A 304 -4.09 -12.20 -9.01
C TYR A 304 -2.63 -12.48 -8.65
N ALA A 305 -1.90 -11.45 -8.23
CA ALA A 305 -0.60 -11.61 -7.57
C ALA A 305 -0.74 -12.48 -6.30
N GLU A 306 -0.02 -13.59 -6.26
CA GLU A 306 -0.18 -14.63 -5.25
C GLU A 306 0.88 -14.54 -4.14
N GLU A 307 2.15 -14.29 -4.50
CA GLU A 307 3.25 -14.36 -3.54
C GLU A 307 3.47 -13.02 -2.81
N THR A 308 3.66 -11.93 -3.55
CA THR A 308 3.96 -10.57 -3.04
C THR A 308 2.70 -9.72 -2.82
N THR A 309 1.58 -10.11 -3.44
CA THR A 309 0.23 -9.53 -3.24
C THR A 309 0.16 -8.01 -3.45
N GLY A 310 -0.08 -7.21 -2.40
CA GLY A 310 -0.21 -5.76 -2.49
C GLY A 310 1.08 -5.05 -2.92
N ALA A 311 2.25 -5.65 -2.67
CA ALA A 311 3.52 -5.08 -3.07
C ALA A 311 3.66 -4.99 -4.59
N TYR A 312 3.19 -6.02 -5.30
CA TYR A 312 3.17 -6.08 -6.76
C TYR A 312 2.44 -4.88 -7.37
N TYR A 313 1.16 -4.69 -7.02
CA TYR A 313 0.33 -3.63 -7.60
C TYR A 313 0.88 -2.24 -7.29
N ALA A 314 1.42 -2.06 -6.09
CA ALA A 314 2.04 -0.80 -5.68
C ALA A 314 3.31 -0.45 -6.46
N ALA A 315 4.24 -1.39 -6.58
CA ALA A 315 5.47 -1.17 -7.34
C ALA A 315 5.15 -0.96 -8.83
N ARG A 316 4.31 -1.83 -9.40
CA ARG A 316 3.86 -1.77 -10.80
C ARG A 316 3.25 -0.42 -11.15
N LEU A 317 2.27 0.05 -10.38
CA LEU A 317 1.61 1.32 -10.66
C LEU A 317 2.60 2.51 -10.62
N SER A 318 3.58 2.48 -9.71
CA SER A 318 4.60 3.54 -9.61
C SER A 318 5.46 3.65 -10.85
N ILE A 319 5.84 2.51 -11.41
CA ILE A 319 6.70 2.46 -12.60
C ILE A 319 5.89 2.77 -13.86
N LEU A 320 4.64 2.31 -13.93
CA LEU A 320 3.74 2.65 -15.04
C LEU A 320 3.49 4.17 -15.13
N GLU A 321 3.27 4.84 -13.99
CA GLU A 321 3.14 6.30 -13.94
C GLU A 321 4.42 7.00 -14.44
N PHE A 322 5.59 6.52 -14.00
CA PHE A 322 6.89 7.05 -14.42
C PHE A 322 7.13 6.88 -15.93
N LEU A 323 6.85 5.70 -16.47
CA LEU A 323 7.00 5.39 -17.90
C LEU A 323 6.03 6.18 -18.77
N ARG A 324 4.78 6.33 -18.31
CA ARG A 324 3.79 7.19 -18.98
C ARG A 324 4.26 8.63 -19.07
N ASN A 325 4.75 9.21 -17.97
CA ASN A 325 5.26 10.59 -17.96
C ASN A 325 6.46 10.79 -18.89
N ARG A 326 7.22 9.73 -19.18
CA ARG A 326 8.34 9.75 -20.13
C ARG A 326 7.93 9.43 -21.56
N GLU A 327 6.68 9.04 -21.80
CA GLU A 327 6.19 8.50 -23.07
C GLU A 327 7.11 7.39 -23.61
N ARG A 328 7.45 6.44 -22.73
CA ARG A 328 8.30 5.28 -23.07
C ARG A 328 7.75 4.00 -22.47
N GLN A 329 8.19 2.87 -23.03
CA GLN A 329 8.03 1.55 -22.40
C GLN A 329 9.39 0.93 -22.08
N ALA A 330 9.37 -0.03 -21.16
CA ALA A 330 10.53 -0.82 -20.80
C ALA A 330 10.07 -2.16 -20.24
N ARG A 331 10.94 -3.17 -20.30
CA ARG A 331 10.82 -4.35 -19.45
C ARG A 331 11.41 -4.02 -18.08
N ILE A 332 10.70 -4.39 -17.02
CA ILE A 332 10.94 -3.89 -15.68
C ILE A 332 11.19 -5.04 -14.72
N LEU A 333 12.31 -4.96 -13.99
CA LEU A 333 12.64 -5.87 -12.90
C LEU A 333 12.86 -5.07 -11.63
N VAL A 334 12.04 -5.33 -10.61
CA VAL A 334 12.14 -4.68 -9.30
C VAL A 334 12.69 -5.65 -8.28
N PHE A 335 13.75 -5.26 -7.58
CA PHE A 335 14.28 -5.96 -6.42
C PHE A 335 13.89 -5.20 -5.18
N ARG A 336 13.18 -5.87 -4.27
CA ARG A 336 12.79 -5.34 -2.98
C ARG A 336 13.40 -6.16 -1.87
N GLU A 337 14.27 -5.57 -1.06
CA GLU A 337 14.76 -6.18 0.18
C GLU A 337 14.11 -5.52 1.38
N VAL A 338 13.42 -6.32 2.19
CA VAL A 338 12.89 -5.86 3.46
C VAL A 338 13.91 -6.17 4.55
N THR A 339 14.50 -5.12 5.14
CA THR A 339 15.56 -5.23 6.14
C THR A 339 15.02 -5.32 7.58
N PRO A 340 15.83 -5.73 8.57
CA PRO A 340 15.43 -5.70 9.99
C PRO A 340 15.01 -4.33 10.52
N LYS A 341 15.37 -3.24 9.82
CA LYS A 341 14.93 -1.88 10.16
C LYS A 341 13.43 -1.68 9.91
N TYR A 342 12.78 -2.48 9.05
CA TYR A 342 11.32 -2.47 8.87
C TYR A 342 10.64 -3.32 9.97
N TYR A 343 10.68 -2.81 11.20
CA TYR A 343 10.29 -3.56 12.39
C TYR A 343 8.78 -3.59 12.65
N ALA A 344 7.98 -2.77 11.95
CA ALA A 344 6.52 -2.80 12.04
C ALA A 344 5.89 -2.51 10.66
N PRO A 345 4.79 -3.20 10.31
CA PRO A 345 4.11 -2.97 9.05
C PRO A 345 3.33 -1.65 9.11
N VAL A 346 3.58 -0.76 8.15
CA VAL A 346 2.91 0.56 8.06
C VAL A 346 1.92 0.66 6.90
N GLY A 347 1.86 -0.38 6.06
CA GLY A 347 0.98 -0.45 4.89
C GLY A 347 1.73 -0.45 3.56
N VAL A 348 1.01 -0.76 2.49
CA VAL A 348 1.55 -0.90 1.12
C VAL A 348 1.96 0.44 0.49
N TRP A 349 1.44 1.56 1.00
CA TRP A 349 1.77 2.90 0.53
C TRP A 349 3.28 3.20 0.53
N GLN A 350 4.03 2.61 1.48
CA GLN A 350 5.47 2.82 1.59
C GLN A 350 6.22 2.26 0.37
N ILE A 351 5.65 1.24 -0.28
CA ILE A 351 6.17 0.64 -1.51
C ILE A 351 5.94 1.60 -2.69
N ARG A 352 4.72 2.17 -2.79
CA ARG A 352 4.42 3.21 -3.80
C ARG A 352 5.43 4.34 -3.72
N LEU A 353 5.64 4.90 -2.52
CA LEU A 353 6.55 6.02 -2.31
C LEU A 353 8.02 5.61 -2.50
N GLY A 354 8.43 4.46 -1.95
CA GLY A 354 9.81 3.96 -2.06
C GLY A 354 10.23 3.70 -3.50
N VAL A 355 9.35 3.13 -4.33
CA VAL A 355 9.62 2.92 -5.76
C VAL A 355 9.64 4.25 -6.52
N LYS A 356 8.74 5.20 -6.23
CA LYS A 356 8.81 6.55 -6.82
C LYS A 356 10.15 7.24 -6.52
N LYS A 357 10.62 7.14 -5.26
CA LYS A 357 11.92 7.68 -4.86
C LYS A 357 13.10 6.97 -5.49
N ALA A 358 13.04 5.66 -5.67
CA ALA A 358 14.04 4.94 -6.46
C ALA A 358 14.13 5.53 -7.87
N LEU A 359 12.99 5.72 -8.55
CA LEU A 359 12.93 6.24 -9.92
C LEU A 359 13.37 7.72 -10.04
N GLU A 360 13.40 8.47 -8.93
CA GLU A 360 14.01 9.81 -8.86
C GLU A 360 15.55 9.75 -8.73
N ASN A 361 16.11 8.60 -8.34
CA ASN A 361 17.54 8.41 -8.06
C ASN A 361 18.19 7.39 -9.01
N LEU A 362 18.61 7.89 -10.19
CA LEU A 362 19.33 7.11 -11.19
C LEU A 362 20.74 6.77 -10.69
N VAL A 363 21.04 5.48 -10.56
CA VAL A 363 22.36 4.96 -10.21
C VAL A 363 23.30 5.02 -11.41
N GLY A 364 22.79 4.63 -12.58
CA GLY A 364 23.59 4.59 -13.79
C GLY A 364 22.83 4.03 -14.97
N ARG A 365 23.46 4.17 -16.13
CA ARG A 365 22.99 3.61 -17.40
C ARG A 365 24.05 2.69 -17.97
N PHE A 366 23.61 1.60 -18.57
CA PHE A 366 24.48 0.51 -18.99
C PHE A 366 24.15 0.07 -20.40
N SER A 367 25.17 -0.36 -21.13
CA SER A 367 25.01 -0.88 -22.48
C SER A 367 24.59 -2.35 -22.46
N THR A 368 24.93 -3.09 -21.39
CA THR A 368 24.60 -4.51 -21.27
C THR A 368 23.86 -4.84 -19.98
N LEU A 369 23.04 -5.90 -20.03
CA LEU A 369 22.40 -6.47 -18.85
C LEU A 369 23.42 -6.93 -17.80
N GLN A 370 24.58 -7.45 -18.23
CA GLN A 370 25.59 -7.97 -17.31
C GLN A 370 26.21 -6.85 -16.46
N GLU A 371 26.47 -5.69 -17.06
CA GLU A 371 26.94 -4.49 -16.35
C GLU A 371 25.91 -4.03 -15.32
N ALA A 372 24.64 -3.93 -15.71
CA ALA A 372 23.56 -3.54 -14.81
C ALA A 372 23.39 -4.54 -13.64
N LEU A 373 23.46 -5.85 -13.92
CA LEU A 373 23.41 -6.90 -12.89
C LEU A 373 24.62 -6.86 -11.95
N ASN A 374 25.81 -6.56 -12.46
CA ASN A 374 27.00 -6.40 -11.63
C ASN A 374 26.87 -5.21 -10.68
N GLU A 375 26.23 -4.12 -11.11
CA GLU A 375 25.96 -2.98 -10.24
C GLU A 375 24.87 -3.30 -9.21
N ILE A 376 23.79 -3.97 -9.62
CA ILE A 376 22.74 -4.46 -8.70
C ILE A 376 23.34 -5.32 -7.59
N ARG A 377 24.30 -6.21 -7.91
CA ARG A 377 24.96 -7.07 -6.91
C ARG A 377 25.59 -6.26 -5.76
N LYS A 378 26.08 -5.05 -6.01
CA LYS A 378 26.69 -4.19 -4.99
C LYS A 378 25.65 -3.52 -4.08
N LEU A 379 24.41 -3.40 -4.56
CA LEU A 379 23.31 -2.72 -3.86
C LEU A 379 22.47 -3.67 -2.98
N LEU A 380 22.45 -4.96 -3.31
CA LEU A 380 21.68 -5.99 -2.60
C LEU A 380 22.49 -6.60 -1.45
N GLU A 381 21.81 -6.95 -0.36
CA GLU A 381 22.38 -7.74 0.74
C GLU A 381 22.24 -9.24 0.49
N HIS A 382 21.11 -9.66 -0.08
CA HIS A 382 20.87 -11.05 -0.43
C HIS A 382 21.62 -11.39 -1.74
N PRO A 383 22.21 -12.59 -1.88
CA PRO A 383 22.97 -12.96 -3.06
C PRO A 383 22.14 -12.84 -4.35
N LEU A 384 22.66 -12.11 -5.34
CA LEU A 384 22.00 -11.89 -6.62
C LEU A 384 21.59 -13.21 -7.29
N GLU A 385 22.41 -14.24 -7.15
CA GLU A 385 22.22 -15.55 -7.75
C GLU A 385 20.87 -16.18 -7.35
N LYS A 386 20.40 -15.94 -6.12
CA LYS A 386 19.09 -16.42 -5.64
C LYS A 386 17.92 -15.73 -6.35
N TYR A 387 18.09 -14.48 -6.72
CA TYR A 387 17.11 -13.76 -7.55
C TYR A 387 17.12 -14.28 -8.98
N LEU A 388 18.30 -14.52 -9.56
CA LEU A 388 18.43 -15.06 -10.92
C LEU A 388 17.82 -16.47 -11.02
N GLU A 389 17.98 -17.30 -9.98
CA GLU A 389 17.39 -18.62 -9.85
C GLU A 389 15.86 -18.57 -9.83
N LYS A 390 15.25 -17.53 -9.26
CA LYS A 390 13.79 -17.38 -9.18
C LYS A 390 13.20 -16.66 -10.40
N SER A 391 13.84 -15.60 -10.88
CA SER A 391 13.32 -14.66 -11.87
C SER A 391 12.74 -15.32 -13.12
N TRP A 392 11.52 -14.93 -13.46
CA TRP A 392 10.82 -15.34 -14.67
C TRP A 392 11.32 -14.56 -15.90
N LEU A 393 11.45 -13.24 -15.81
CA LEU A 393 11.87 -12.40 -16.95
C LEU A 393 13.27 -12.77 -17.44
N LEU A 394 14.22 -12.96 -16.52
CA LEU A 394 15.60 -13.28 -16.89
C LEU A 394 15.72 -14.69 -17.48
N LYS A 395 14.91 -15.65 -17.01
CA LYS A 395 14.83 -16.99 -17.62
C LYS A 395 14.19 -16.96 -19.00
N MET A 396 13.15 -16.16 -19.19
CA MET A 396 12.47 -16.01 -20.49
C MET A 396 13.44 -15.41 -21.52
N ARG A 397 14.20 -14.38 -21.16
CA ARG A 397 15.22 -13.76 -22.01
C ARG A 397 16.32 -14.74 -22.45
N LYS A 398 16.72 -15.68 -21.59
CA LYS A 398 17.69 -16.73 -21.96
C LYS A 398 17.14 -17.75 -22.96
N LYS A 399 15.81 -17.92 -23.02
CA LYS A 399 15.13 -18.90 -23.88
C LYS A 399 14.59 -18.30 -25.17
N GLN A 400 14.49 -16.97 -25.25
CA GLN A 400 13.84 -16.26 -26.34
C GLN A 400 14.79 -15.23 -26.92
N MET A 401 15.08 -15.37 -28.21
CA MET A 401 15.89 -14.43 -28.97
C MET A 401 14.99 -13.40 -29.66
N THR A 402 15.43 -12.15 -29.75
CA THR A 402 14.72 -11.12 -30.52
C THR A 402 14.78 -11.41 -32.01
N LEU A 403 13.83 -10.89 -32.80
CA LEU A 403 13.86 -11.05 -34.25
C LEU A 403 15.12 -10.40 -34.86
N ASP A 404 15.54 -9.24 -34.34
CA ASP A 404 16.75 -8.56 -34.80
C ASP A 404 18.02 -9.36 -34.49
N GLU A 405 18.13 -9.98 -33.31
CA GLU A 405 19.25 -10.88 -33.00
C GLU A 405 19.21 -12.17 -33.83
N PHE A 406 18.01 -12.72 -34.09
CA PHE A 406 17.86 -13.85 -34.99
C PHE A 406 18.37 -13.48 -36.38
N LEU A 407 17.94 -12.35 -36.92
CA LEU A 407 18.32 -11.87 -38.25
C LEU A 407 19.79 -11.46 -38.36
N LYS A 408 20.47 -11.08 -37.27
CA LYS A 408 21.93 -10.83 -37.26
C LYS A 408 22.78 -12.09 -37.26
N ASN A 409 22.20 -13.24 -36.88
CA ASN A 409 22.86 -14.53 -36.85
C ASN A 409 22.69 -15.34 -38.15
N PHE A 410 22.01 -14.77 -39.14
CA PHE A 410 21.94 -15.21 -40.54
C PHE A 410 22.58 -14.14 -41.42
#